data_AF-A0A7X7XRI5-F1
#
_entry.id   AF-A0A7X7XRI5-F1
#
_cell.length_a   1.000
_cell.length_b   1.000
_cell.length_c   1.000
_cell.angle_alpha   90.00
_cell.angle_beta   90.00
_cell.angle_gamma   90.00
#
_symmetry.space_group_name_H-M   'P 1'
#
loop_
_entity.id
_entity.type
_entity.pdbx_description
1 polymer ?
#
loop_
_entity_poly.entity_id
_entity_poly.type
_entity_poly.pdbx_seq_one_letter_code
_entity_poly.pdbx_strand_id
1 'polypeptide(L)'
;MKFSQYPFNVPDVPKIQKQLTKYIEQFKNAKDTNAASRVMRKISKYVDDFVTDAVIISVKFSQDSRNEEYVKAQEYVDHHFPYLSALMNEYNKLLVASP
;
A
#
# COMPACT_ATOMS: atom_id res chain seq x y z
N MET A 1 -19.17 -0.27 11.47
CA MET A 1 -19.21 -1.55 10.74
C MET A 1 -18.58 -2.63 11.59
N LYS A 2 -19.09 -3.86 11.57
CA LYS A 2 -18.41 -5.04 12.13
C LYS A 2 -17.28 -5.48 11.19
N PHE A 3 -16.25 -6.16 11.72
CA PHE A 3 -15.14 -6.67 10.89
C PHE A 3 -15.61 -7.60 9.76
N SER A 4 -16.60 -8.46 10.04
CA SER A 4 -17.18 -9.37 9.05
C SER A 4 -17.88 -8.68 7.88
N GLN A 5 -18.15 -7.38 7.98
CA GLN A 5 -18.78 -6.58 6.93
C GLN A 5 -17.76 -5.89 6.02
N TYR A 6 -16.46 -5.92 6.37
CA TYR A 6 -15.43 -5.38 5.50
C TYR A 6 -15.32 -6.24 4.23
N PRO A 7 -15.19 -5.61 3.05
CA PRO A 7 -15.03 -6.35 1.80
C PRO A 7 -13.71 -7.12 1.82
N PHE A 8 -13.73 -8.32 1.28
CA PHE A 8 -12.52 -9.08 1.00
C PHE A 8 -12.06 -8.75 -0.42
N ASN A 9 -10.99 -7.97 -0.53
CA ASN A 9 -10.41 -7.58 -1.81
C ASN A 9 -8.97 -8.06 -1.88
N VAL A 10 -8.59 -8.68 -3.00
CA VAL A 10 -7.18 -8.94 -3.31
C VAL A 10 -6.65 -7.72 -4.07
N PRO A 11 -5.68 -6.98 -3.52
CA PRO A 11 -5.20 -5.74 -4.14
C PRO A 11 -4.43 -6.03 -5.43
N ASP A 12 -4.58 -5.18 -6.44
CA ASP A 12 -3.75 -5.22 -7.65
C ASP A 12 -2.40 -4.53 -7.37
N VAL A 13 -1.42 -5.31 -6.88
CA VAL A 13 -0.14 -4.75 -6.46
C VAL A 13 0.65 -4.12 -7.63
N PRO A 14 0.72 -4.72 -8.84
CA PRO A 14 1.34 -4.06 -9.98
C PRO A 14 0.76 -2.67 -10.29
N LYS A 15 -0.57 -2.51 -10.22
CA LYS A 15 -1.22 -1.20 -10.36
C LYS A 15 -0.89 -0.27 -9.21
N ILE A 16 -0.82 -0.79 -8.00
CA ILE A 16 -0.41 -0.02 -6.81
C ILE A 16 1.00 0.52 -6.97
N GLN A 17 1.96 -0.33 -7.31
CA GLN A 17 3.35 0.07 -7.54
C GLN A 17 3.44 1.17 -8.59
N LYS A 18 2.82 0.97 -9.76
CA LYS A 18 2.82 1.95 -10.86
C LYS A 18 2.27 3.31 -10.43
N GLN A 19 1.19 3.32 -9.66
CA GLN A 19 0.57 4.56 -9.21
C GLN A 19 1.39 5.24 -8.09
N LEU A 20 1.96 4.45 -7.18
CA LEU A 20 2.80 4.94 -6.12
C LEU A 20 4.09 5.57 -6.67
N THR A 21 4.75 4.95 -7.65
CA THR A 21 5.91 5.52 -8.34
C THR A 21 5.58 6.91 -8.91
N LYS A 22 4.41 7.07 -9.56
CA LYS A 22 3.98 8.39 -10.07
C LYS A 22 3.79 9.42 -8.97
N TYR A 23 3.28 9.02 -7.80
CA TYR A 23 3.14 9.94 -6.68
C TYR A 23 4.51 10.31 -6.09
N ILE A 24 5.44 9.35 -5.99
CA ILE A 24 6.80 9.62 -5.52
C ILE A 24 7.52 10.60 -6.47
N GLU A 25 7.35 10.43 -7.79
CA GLU A 25 7.87 11.38 -8.79
C GLU A 25 7.22 12.77 -8.65
N GLN A 26 5.91 12.85 -8.38
CA GLN A 26 5.24 14.13 -8.12
C GLN A 26 5.76 14.79 -6.84
N PHE A 27 6.06 14.01 -5.81
CA PHE A 27 6.63 14.52 -4.56
C PHE A 27 8.03 15.11 -4.80
N LYS A 28 8.89 14.37 -5.52
CA LYS A 28 10.24 14.80 -5.90
C LYS A 28 10.25 16.12 -6.68
N ASN A 29 9.25 16.35 -7.52
CA ASN A 29 9.15 17.53 -8.38
C ASN A 29 8.22 18.63 -7.81
N ALA A 30 7.82 18.53 -6.54
CA ALA A 30 6.96 19.53 -5.91
C ALA A 30 7.69 20.88 -5.81
N LYS A 31 7.01 21.96 -6.24
CA LYS A 31 7.59 23.31 -6.28
C LYS A 31 7.59 24.03 -4.94
N ASP A 32 6.74 23.58 -4.01
CA ASP A 32 6.53 24.21 -2.71
C ASP A 32 6.00 23.18 -1.69
N THR A 33 6.06 23.55 -0.42
CA THR A 33 5.63 22.71 0.72
C THR A 33 4.16 22.30 0.62
N ASN A 34 3.28 23.14 0.07
CA ASN A 34 1.87 22.83 -0.09
C ASN A 34 1.65 21.75 -1.15
N ALA A 35 2.38 21.83 -2.27
CA ALA A 35 2.38 20.82 -3.32
C ALA A 35 2.92 19.49 -2.79
N ALA A 36 4.06 19.50 -2.09
CA ALA A 36 4.62 18.31 -1.45
C ALA A 36 3.61 17.68 -0.47
N SER A 37 3.03 18.47 0.43
CA SER A 37 2.04 18.02 1.43
C SER A 37 0.76 17.44 0.81
N ARG A 38 0.32 17.93 -0.36
CA ARG A 38 -0.81 17.34 -1.10
C ARG A 38 -0.44 15.97 -1.64
N VAL A 39 0.77 15.80 -2.15
CA VAL A 39 1.23 14.50 -2.68
C VAL A 39 1.47 13.51 -1.54
N MET A 40 2.04 13.94 -0.41
CA MET A 40 2.19 13.09 0.79
C MET A 40 0.86 12.47 1.22
N ARG A 41 -0.22 13.28 1.29
CA ARG A 41 -1.56 12.78 1.62
C ARG A 41 -2.09 11.76 0.62
N LYS A 42 -1.79 11.93 -0.67
CA LYS A 42 -2.16 10.93 -1.70
C LYS A 42 -1.38 9.63 -1.51
N ILE A 43 -0.09 9.71 -1.21
CA ILE A 43 0.76 8.55 -0.91
C ILE A 43 0.21 7.82 0.31
N SER A 44 0.02 8.51 1.44
CA SER A 44 -0.51 7.92 2.68
C SER A 44 -1.84 7.23 2.43
N LYS A 45 -2.82 7.92 1.83
CA LYS A 45 -4.13 7.33 1.55
C LYS A 45 -4.01 6.07 0.70
N TYR A 46 -3.17 6.09 -0.33
CA TYR A 46 -3.04 4.97 -1.25
C TYR A 46 -2.36 3.75 -0.61
N VAL A 47 -1.40 3.99 0.29
CA VAL A 47 -0.77 2.93 1.08
C VAL A 47 -1.74 2.40 2.14
N ASP A 48 -2.51 3.26 2.80
CA ASP A 48 -3.51 2.87 3.80
C ASP A 48 -4.59 1.97 3.21
N ASP A 49 -5.07 2.28 2.00
CA ASP A 49 -6.06 1.47 1.29
C ASP A 49 -5.49 0.04 1.04
N PHE A 50 -4.24 -0.08 0.58
CA PHE A 50 -3.56 -1.38 0.41
C PHE A 50 -3.33 -2.14 1.72
N VAL A 51 -2.84 -1.44 2.76
CA VAL A 51 -2.57 -2.05 4.07
C VAL A 51 -3.87 -2.55 4.70
N THR A 52 -4.98 -1.85 4.51
CA THR A 52 -6.31 -2.29 4.95
C THR A 52 -6.68 -3.63 4.34
N ASP A 53 -6.56 -3.77 3.02
CA ASP A 53 -6.84 -5.04 2.33
C ASP A 53 -5.90 -6.16 2.80
N ALA A 54 -4.60 -5.88 2.94
CA ALA A 54 -3.60 -6.84 3.42
C ALA A 54 -3.90 -7.33 4.85
N VAL A 55 -4.33 -6.45 5.75
CA VAL A 55 -4.73 -6.81 7.12
C VAL A 55 -6.00 -7.68 7.10
N ILE A 56 -6.99 -7.34 6.28
CA ILE A 56 -8.21 -8.15 6.14
C ILE A 56 -7.86 -9.56 5.67
N ILE A 57 -7.01 -9.68 4.64
CA ILE A 57 -6.51 -10.96 4.13
C ILE A 57 -5.83 -11.77 5.24
N SER A 58 -4.89 -11.15 5.96
CA SER A 58 -4.14 -11.81 7.03
C SER A 58 -5.04 -12.32 8.16
N VAL A 59 -6.01 -11.51 8.59
CA VAL A 59 -6.95 -11.94 9.62
C VAL A 59 -7.83 -13.08 9.13
N LYS A 60 -8.34 -13.02 7.90
CA LYS A 60 -9.17 -14.09 7.32
C LYS A 60 -8.40 -15.40 7.15
N PHE A 61 -7.16 -15.32 6.67
CA PHE A 61 -6.25 -16.46 6.59
C PHE A 61 -5.97 -17.07 7.98
N SER A 62 -5.71 -16.24 8.99
CA SER A 62 -5.46 -16.72 10.36
C SER A 62 -6.68 -17.42 10.99
N GLN A 63 -7.91 -17.05 10.58
CA GLN A 63 -9.15 -17.67 11.04
C GLN A 63 -9.42 -19.03 10.37
N ASP A 64 -9.05 -19.19 9.10
CA ASP A 64 -9.17 -20.46 8.38
C ASP A 64 -8.04 -20.63 7.36
N SER A 65 -6.91 -21.18 7.81
CA SER A 65 -5.72 -21.41 7.00
C SER A 65 -5.83 -22.57 6.01
N ARG A 66 -7.00 -23.24 5.95
CA ARG A 66 -7.31 -24.28 4.96
C ARG A 66 -8.13 -23.74 3.80
N ASN A 67 -8.62 -22.51 3.90
CA ASN A 67 -9.35 -21.86 2.84
C ASN A 67 -8.36 -21.44 1.72
N GLU A 68 -8.46 -22.09 0.56
CA GLU A 68 -7.54 -21.86 -0.56
C GLU A 68 -7.55 -20.41 -1.07
N GLU A 69 -8.68 -19.70 -1.00
CA GLU A 69 -8.77 -18.30 -1.43
C GLU A 69 -7.93 -17.41 -0.51
N TYR A 70 -8.04 -17.61 0.81
CA TYR A 70 -7.25 -16.85 1.79
C TYR A 70 -5.77 -17.19 1.73
N VAL A 71 -5.43 -18.46 1.51
CA VAL A 71 -4.04 -18.90 1.32
C VAL A 71 -3.43 -18.20 0.11
N LYS A 72 -4.07 -18.26 -1.06
CA LYS A 72 -3.58 -17.62 -2.30
C LYS A 72 -3.47 -16.11 -2.15
N ALA A 73 -4.44 -15.47 -1.49
CA ALA A 73 -4.40 -14.03 -1.23
C ALA A 73 -3.26 -13.64 -0.29
N GLN A 74 -3.03 -14.42 0.79
CA GLN A 74 -1.93 -14.20 1.72
C GLN A 74 -0.57 -14.38 1.02
N GLU A 75 -0.37 -15.47 0.28
CA GLU A 75 0.86 -15.71 -0.49
C GLU A 75 1.13 -14.61 -1.51
N TYR A 76 0.08 -14.14 -2.19
CA TYR A 76 0.19 -13.03 -3.13
C TYR A 76 0.65 -11.74 -2.43
N VAL A 77 0.03 -11.38 -1.31
CA VAL A 77 0.45 -10.22 -0.52
C VAL A 77 1.89 -10.38 -0.03
N ASP A 78 2.26 -11.54 0.53
CA ASP A 78 3.60 -11.80 1.05
C ASP A 78 4.69 -11.72 -0.03
N HIS A 79 4.41 -12.22 -1.24
CA HIS A 79 5.31 -12.11 -2.37
C HIS A 79 5.51 -10.66 -2.81
N HIS A 80 4.44 -9.85 -2.77
CA HIS A 80 4.45 -8.51 -3.34
C HIS A 80 4.78 -7.38 -2.36
N PHE A 81 4.55 -7.57 -1.06
CA PHE A 81 4.78 -6.59 -0.01
C PHE A 81 6.22 -6.06 0.08
N PRO A 82 7.28 -6.88 -0.14
CA PRO A 82 8.65 -6.40 -0.15
C PRO A 82 8.91 -5.32 -1.22
N TYR A 83 8.28 -5.42 -2.39
CA TYR A 83 8.46 -4.42 -3.43
C TYR A 83 7.77 -3.09 -3.09
N LEU A 84 6.62 -3.13 -2.43
CA LEU A 84 5.99 -1.92 -1.89
C LEU A 84 6.88 -1.28 -0.82
N SER A 85 7.47 -2.10 0.05
CA SER A 85 8.40 -1.64 1.08
C SER A 85 9.64 -0.95 0.48
N ALA A 86 10.16 -1.46 -0.63
CA ALA A 86 11.25 -0.83 -1.37
C ALA A 86 10.86 0.57 -1.90
N LEU A 87 9.68 0.72 -2.51
CA LEU A 87 9.16 2.02 -2.97
C LEU A 87 8.96 3.00 -1.82
N MET A 88 8.41 2.53 -0.68
CA MET A 88 8.24 3.38 0.50
C MET A 88 9.57 3.81 1.11
N ASN A 89 10.60 2.96 1.05
CA ASN A 89 11.95 3.34 1.45
C ASN A 89 12.54 4.45 0.54
N GLU A 90 12.32 4.38 -0.78
CA GLU A 90 12.71 5.46 -1.71
C GLU A 90 11.99 6.77 -1.39
N TYR A 91 10.68 6.71 -1.15
CA TYR A 91 9.91 7.87 -0.69
C TYR A 91 10.45 8.45 0.62
N ASN A 92 10.73 7.63 1.62
CA ASN A 92 11.25 8.08 2.91
C ASN A 92 12.60 8.77 2.77
N LYS A 93 13.49 8.27 1.90
CA LYS A 93 14.77 8.92 1.59
C LYS A 93 14.58 10.30 0.97
N LEU A 94 13.61 10.44 0.05
CA LEU A 94 13.28 11.74 -0.55
C LEU A 94 12.68 12.70 0.48
N LEU A 95 11.82 12.20 1.38
CA LEU A 95 11.18 13.00 2.41
C LEU A 95 12.21 13.61 3.36
N VAL A 96 13.16 12.83 3.85
CA VAL A 96 14.20 13.33 4.78
C VAL A 96 15.24 14.23 4.12
N ALA A 97 15.39 14.13 2.80
CA ALA A 97 16.27 14.98 2.00
C ALA A 97 15.57 16.23 1.45
N SER A 98 14.27 16.38 1.68
CA SER A 98 13.50 17.54 1.21
C SER A 98 14.00 18.82 1.90
N PRO A 99 14.26 19.91 1.14
CA PRO A 99 14.61 21.22 1.68
C PRO A 99 13.53 21.82 2.59
#